data_AF-A0A843S2P5-F1
#
_entry.id   AF-A0A843S2P5-F1
#
_cell.length_a   1.000
_cell.length_b   1.000
_cell.length_c   1.000
_cell.angle_alpha   90.00
_cell.angle_beta   90.00
_cell.angle_gamma   90.00
#
_symmetry.space_group_name_H-M   'P 1'
#
loop_
_entity.id
_entity.type
_entity.pdbx_description
1 polymer ?
#
loop_
_entity_poly.entity_id
_entity_poly.type
_entity_poly.pdbx_seq_one_letter_code
_entity_poly.pdbx_strand_id
1 'polypeptide(L)'
;MNYLTRFRPLILAVPLLLAGCQSTMQRIADCKVGDWAAIGHKDGMSGEPADYAERKEFCDDHADDKKPAAIGAEAQYTAGWAQGNWDLWSQLGQNDGGKGFQAQYEAHAASDEVRKHKTPLNRPAYDAGWAIGNSDYWKNQGKHAGTDGQPLAAQKEAARARAAGMQLRFDEAAYANGWQAGNRTFWQDAGYNDARNGTPDSEFRQRASAARSAGVQVQEDAYRAAWNAEIVNYWRNLGTQDAVSGRDFAMRSKEARAKGLKIFESEYRQAWDARLTDYWRQAGADDGYGKPFMLDDRIANAGRNGVFVIAATRELYTAAWDDQNAKYCVPENAFERGRTNSGMAVDVCRVELRNQLKHAYVSGQDYEITAAKRQQAINDVNEISGRLSDIHHRLNRLEREIRSNLEAKDRVITDETRKQDARREQERRDLSEYAQRLERQLDDARRWVERHDQQMQRLRRDIY
;
A
#
# COMPACT_ATOMS: atom_id res chain seq x y z
N MET A 1 -5.78 -51.48 15.49
CA MET A 1 -5.23 -50.32 16.23
C MET A 1 -6.05 -49.10 15.82
N ASN A 2 -7.00 -48.72 16.67
CA ASN A 2 -7.84 -47.52 16.55
C ASN A 2 -7.31 -46.50 17.55
N TYR A 3 -6.87 -45.32 17.09
CA TYR A 3 -6.95 -44.07 17.84
C TYR A 3 -6.65 -42.96 16.85
N LEU A 4 -7.64 -42.11 16.56
CA LEU A 4 -7.53 -40.68 16.22
C LEU A 4 -8.86 -40.18 15.61
N THR A 5 -9.89 -40.10 16.43
CA THR A 5 -11.08 -39.27 16.15
C THR A 5 -11.66 -38.81 17.48
N ARG A 6 -11.30 -37.60 17.91
CA ARG A 6 -12.04 -36.74 18.85
C ARG A 6 -11.16 -35.52 19.11
N PHE A 7 -11.49 -34.39 18.50
CA PHE A 7 -11.35 -33.01 19.02
C PHE A 7 -11.53 -32.04 17.85
N ARG A 8 -12.78 -31.64 17.61
CA ARG A 8 -13.22 -30.34 17.07
C ARG A 8 -14.73 -30.43 16.82
N PRO A 9 -15.52 -29.96 17.79
CA PRO A 9 -16.34 -28.78 17.49
C PRO A 9 -16.44 -27.88 18.73
N LEU A 10 -15.60 -26.85 18.83
CA LEU A 10 -15.81 -25.79 19.85
C LEU A 10 -15.21 -24.45 19.45
N ILE A 11 -15.13 -24.16 18.14
CA ILE A 11 -14.70 -22.85 17.63
C ILE A 11 -15.71 -22.43 16.57
N LEU A 12 -16.94 -22.17 17.00
CA LEU A 12 -17.98 -21.51 16.17
C LEU A 12 -19.04 -20.76 17.01
N ALA A 13 -18.93 -20.76 18.35
CA ALA A 13 -19.88 -20.11 19.25
C ALA A 13 -19.37 -18.81 19.93
N VAL A 14 -18.10 -18.44 19.73
CA VAL A 14 -17.49 -17.25 20.37
C VAL A 14 -17.89 -15.92 19.70
N PRO A 15 -18.17 -15.79 18.39
CA PRO A 15 -18.56 -14.49 17.83
C PRO A 15 -19.97 -14.02 18.23
N LEU A 16 -20.86 -14.93 18.66
CA LEU A 16 -22.25 -14.61 19.01
C LEU A 16 -22.41 -14.05 20.44
N LEU A 17 -21.46 -14.32 21.34
CA LEU A 17 -21.53 -13.85 22.74
C LEU A 17 -20.98 -12.43 22.93
N LEU A 18 -20.17 -11.92 22.00
CA LEU A 18 -19.58 -10.58 22.09
C LEU A 18 -20.52 -9.46 21.60
N ALA A 19 -21.53 -9.78 20.77
CA ALA A 19 -22.49 -8.80 20.26
C ALA A 19 -23.48 -8.31 21.34
N GLY A 20 -23.91 -9.18 22.26
CA GLY A 20 -24.85 -8.82 23.34
C GLY A 20 -24.27 -7.90 24.43
N CYS A 21 -22.95 -7.86 24.57
CA CYS A 21 -22.29 -6.96 25.53
C CYS A 21 -22.23 -5.52 25.01
N GLN A 22 -22.11 -5.33 23.69
CA GLN A 22 -22.05 -3.98 23.09
C GLN A 22 -23.41 -3.27 23.12
N SER A 23 -24.52 -3.98 22.90
CA SER A 23 -25.86 -3.38 22.94
C SER A 23 -26.25 -2.90 24.34
N THR A 24 -25.92 -3.67 25.38
CA THR A 24 -26.22 -3.30 26.77
C THR A 24 -25.39 -2.10 27.23
N MET A 25 -24.10 -2.05 26.90
CA MET A 25 -23.24 -0.90 27.23
C MET A 25 -23.72 0.39 26.56
N GLN A 26 -24.18 0.32 25.31
CA GLN A 26 -24.73 1.47 24.59
C GLN A 26 -26.03 1.96 25.24
N ARG A 27 -26.93 1.03 25.62
CA ARG A 27 -28.18 1.37 26.32
C ARG A 27 -27.92 2.06 27.66
N ILE A 28 -26.91 1.64 28.41
CA ILE A 28 -26.49 2.27 29.67
C ILE A 28 -25.95 3.69 29.40
N ALA A 29 -25.11 3.85 28.36
CA ALA A 29 -24.56 5.16 28.00
C ALA A 29 -25.68 6.15 27.62
N ASP A 30 -26.70 5.71 26.87
CA ASP A 30 -27.83 6.54 26.50
C ASP A 30 -28.62 7.02 27.74
N CYS A 31 -28.81 6.14 28.74
CA CYS A 31 -29.44 6.48 30.01
C CYS A 31 -28.64 7.54 30.81
N LYS A 32 -27.30 7.52 30.74
CA LYS A 32 -26.45 8.53 31.38
C LYS A 32 -26.60 9.90 30.73
N VAL A 33 -26.86 9.95 29.43
CA VAL A 33 -27.11 11.20 28.69
C VAL A 33 -28.49 11.76 29.05
N GLY A 34 -29.51 10.90 29.20
CA GLY A 34 -30.85 11.28 29.64
C GLY A 34 -31.69 12.05 28.61
N ASP A 35 -31.30 12.01 27.33
CA ASP A 35 -32.10 12.56 26.22
C ASP A 35 -33.16 11.54 25.78
N TRP A 36 -34.37 11.67 26.33
CA TRP A 36 -35.46 10.73 26.08
C TRP A 36 -35.91 10.69 24.63
N ALA A 37 -35.81 11.79 23.88
CA ALA A 37 -36.13 11.79 22.45
C ALA A 37 -35.11 10.99 21.64
N ALA A 38 -33.81 11.17 21.92
CA ALA A 38 -32.76 10.40 21.28
C ALA A 38 -32.78 8.92 21.67
N ILE A 39 -33.08 8.61 22.93
CA ILE A 39 -33.27 7.23 23.42
C ILE A 39 -34.42 6.57 22.65
N GLY A 40 -35.58 7.22 22.60
CA GLY A 40 -36.74 6.71 21.87
C GLY A 40 -36.41 6.47 20.40
N HIS A 41 -35.76 7.43 19.74
CA HIS A 41 -35.35 7.31 18.33
C HIS A 41 -34.46 6.10 18.07
N LYS A 42 -33.45 5.86 18.91
CA LYS A 42 -32.58 4.68 18.78
C LYS A 42 -33.33 3.38 18.98
N ASP A 43 -34.21 3.32 19.97
CA ASP A 43 -35.00 2.13 20.24
C ASP A 43 -35.97 1.85 19.06
N GLY A 44 -36.62 2.89 18.54
CA GLY A 44 -37.47 2.80 17.35
C GLY A 44 -36.72 2.35 16.09
N MET A 45 -35.52 2.88 15.84
CA MET A 45 -34.65 2.44 14.74
C MET A 45 -34.17 1.01 14.89
N SER A 46 -33.99 0.54 16.13
CA SER A 46 -33.58 -0.84 16.43
C SER A 46 -34.75 -1.84 16.32
N GLY A 47 -35.97 -1.32 16.10
CA GLY A 47 -37.19 -2.10 16.00
C GLY A 47 -37.70 -2.60 17.35
N GLU A 48 -37.30 -1.98 18.46
CA GLU A 48 -37.79 -2.31 19.80
C GLU A 48 -39.25 -1.84 19.96
N PRO A 49 -40.04 -2.49 20.84
CA PRO A 49 -41.39 -2.03 21.16
C PRO A 49 -41.33 -0.65 21.82
N ALA A 50 -42.43 0.11 21.69
CA ALA A 50 -42.57 1.44 22.27
C ALA A 50 -42.83 1.38 23.80
N ASP A 51 -41.95 0.74 24.56
CA ASP A 51 -42.10 0.55 26.00
C ASP A 51 -41.26 1.55 26.81
N TYR A 52 -41.85 2.72 27.05
CA TYR A 52 -41.23 3.74 27.89
C TYR A 52 -41.03 3.26 29.33
N ALA A 53 -41.97 2.47 29.88
CA ALA A 53 -41.92 2.05 31.27
C ALA A 53 -40.73 1.11 31.52
N GLU A 54 -40.55 0.11 30.67
CA GLU A 54 -39.40 -0.80 30.71
C GLU A 54 -38.09 -0.04 30.48
N ARG A 55 -38.05 0.87 29.50
CA ARG A 55 -36.84 1.66 29.22
C ARG A 55 -36.48 2.59 30.38
N LYS A 56 -37.49 3.18 31.03
CA LYS A 56 -37.33 4.01 32.21
C LYS A 56 -36.78 3.22 33.39
N GLU A 57 -37.37 2.06 33.67
CA GLU A 57 -36.90 1.16 34.73
C GLU A 57 -35.43 0.75 34.49
N PHE A 58 -35.09 0.36 33.26
CA PHE A 58 -33.71 0.06 32.88
C PHE A 58 -32.75 1.24 33.15
N CYS A 59 -33.15 2.46 32.78
CA CYS A 59 -32.32 3.65 33.03
C CYS A 59 -32.22 4.02 34.50
N ASP A 60 -33.29 3.87 35.29
CA ASP A 60 -33.29 4.12 36.74
C ASP A 60 -32.32 3.16 37.47
N ASP A 61 -32.18 1.93 36.96
CA ASP A 61 -31.28 0.91 37.52
C ASP A 61 -29.80 1.11 37.13
N HIS A 62 -29.51 1.79 36.02
CA HIS A 62 -28.17 1.83 35.42
C HIS A 62 -27.55 3.24 35.25
N ALA A 63 -28.30 4.32 35.49
CA ALA A 63 -27.75 5.68 35.46
C ALA A 63 -27.03 6.01 36.79
N ASP A 64 -25.80 6.54 36.70
CA ASP A 64 -24.92 6.79 37.87
C ASP A 64 -25.57 7.71 38.93
N ASP A 65 -26.47 8.60 38.51
CA ASP A 65 -27.09 9.62 39.37
C ASP A 65 -28.51 9.26 39.86
N LYS A 66 -29.10 8.13 39.44
CA LYS A 66 -30.52 7.75 39.70
C LYS A 66 -31.52 8.91 39.57
N LYS A 67 -31.24 9.86 38.67
CA LYS A 67 -32.09 11.04 38.47
C LYS A 67 -33.41 10.57 37.87
N PRO A 68 -34.56 10.89 38.50
CA PRO A 68 -35.85 10.52 37.94
C PRO A 68 -36.04 11.18 36.58
N ALA A 69 -36.66 10.47 35.65
CA ALA A 69 -37.02 11.01 34.34
C ALA A 69 -37.78 12.35 34.48
N ALA A 70 -37.38 13.34 33.68
CA ALA A 70 -37.98 14.68 33.73
C ALA A 70 -39.47 14.64 33.37
N ILE A 71 -40.24 15.63 33.85
CA ILE A 71 -41.64 15.80 33.45
C ILE A 71 -41.71 15.94 31.92
N GLY A 72 -42.49 15.08 31.26
CA GLY A 72 -42.61 15.03 29.80
C GLY A 72 -41.65 14.08 29.08
N ALA A 73 -40.78 13.36 29.80
CA ALA A 73 -39.87 12.36 29.23
C ALA A 73 -40.57 11.26 28.43
N GLU A 74 -41.75 10.80 28.89
CA GLU A 74 -42.57 9.83 28.16
C GLU A 74 -42.97 10.36 26.78
N ALA A 75 -43.49 11.59 26.70
CA ALA A 75 -43.89 12.20 25.43
C ALA A 75 -42.69 12.41 24.49
N GLN A 76 -41.53 12.80 25.03
CA GLN A 76 -40.29 12.92 24.27
C GLN A 76 -39.82 11.57 23.72
N TYR A 77 -39.83 10.53 24.57
CA TYR A 77 -39.50 9.16 24.18
C TYR A 77 -40.44 8.65 23.09
N THR A 78 -41.75 8.75 23.27
CA THR A 78 -42.73 8.27 22.29
C THR A 78 -42.59 9.00 20.95
N ALA A 79 -42.36 10.32 20.96
CA ALA A 79 -42.13 11.08 19.73
C ALA A 79 -40.83 10.66 19.02
N GLY A 80 -39.74 10.53 19.77
CA GLY A 80 -38.47 10.04 19.26
C GLY A 80 -38.60 8.64 18.67
N TRP A 81 -39.25 7.73 19.40
CA TRP A 81 -39.49 6.36 19.00
C TRP A 81 -40.33 6.26 17.72
N ALA A 82 -41.38 7.07 17.59
CA ALA A 82 -42.18 7.11 16.37
C ALA A 82 -41.34 7.52 15.15
N GLN A 83 -40.43 8.51 15.30
CA GLN A 83 -39.49 8.91 14.26
C GLN A 83 -38.47 7.80 13.97
N GLY A 84 -37.93 7.14 14.99
CA GLY A 84 -36.97 6.04 14.79
C GLY A 84 -37.58 4.85 14.06
N ASN A 85 -38.80 4.48 14.43
CA ASN A 85 -39.56 3.44 13.75
C ASN A 85 -39.87 3.83 12.29
N TRP A 86 -40.20 5.09 12.04
CA TRP A 86 -40.34 5.62 10.68
C TRP A 86 -39.04 5.46 9.89
N ASP A 87 -37.90 5.84 10.47
CA ASP A 87 -36.59 5.77 9.80
C ASP A 87 -36.17 4.33 9.50
N LEU A 88 -36.38 3.38 10.43
CA LEU A 88 -36.14 1.95 10.20
C LEU A 88 -36.90 1.43 8.97
N TRP A 89 -38.22 1.61 8.97
CA TRP A 89 -39.06 1.09 7.90
C TRP A 89 -38.80 1.82 6.58
N SER A 90 -38.58 3.14 6.63
CA SER A 90 -38.18 3.92 5.45
C SER A 90 -36.86 3.44 4.87
N GLN A 91 -35.86 3.14 5.71
CA GLN A 91 -34.57 2.64 5.24
C GLN A 91 -34.68 1.26 4.58
N LEU A 92 -35.49 0.35 5.14
CA LEU A 92 -35.79 -0.94 4.50
C LEU A 92 -36.43 -0.74 3.12
N GLY A 93 -37.41 0.15 3.02
CA GLY A 93 -38.04 0.52 1.76
C GLY A 93 -37.03 1.09 0.76
N GLN A 94 -36.23 2.08 1.17
CA GLN A 94 -35.20 2.72 0.33
C GLN A 94 -34.21 1.70 -0.22
N ASN A 95 -33.77 0.76 0.60
CA ASN A 95 -32.84 -0.29 0.20
C ASN A 95 -33.43 -1.23 -0.86
N ASP A 96 -34.70 -1.63 -0.72
CA ASP A 96 -35.37 -2.49 -1.69
C ASP A 96 -35.63 -1.75 -3.01
N GLY A 97 -36.16 -0.53 -2.92
CA GLY A 97 -36.41 0.32 -4.08
C GLY A 97 -35.12 0.65 -4.84
N GLY A 98 -34.04 0.96 -4.12
CA GLY A 98 -32.73 1.27 -4.68
C GLY A 98 -32.07 0.10 -5.43
N LYS A 99 -32.44 -1.14 -5.09
CA LYS A 99 -32.02 -2.35 -5.80
C LYS A 99 -32.92 -2.69 -7.00
N GLY A 100 -34.01 -1.96 -7.21
CA GLY A 100 -35.00 -2.26 -8.23
C GLY A 100 -35.88 -3.46 -7.88
N PHE A 101 -36.08 -3.75 -6.59
CA PHE A 101 -36.99 -4.80 -6.16
C PHE A 101 -38.42 -4.28 -6.03
N GLN A 102 -39.40 -5.15 -6.26
CA GLN A 102 -40.79 -4.89 -5.85
C GLN A 102 -40.85 -4.68 -4.33
N ALA A 103 -41.87 -3.96 -3.86
CA ALA A 103 -42.10 -3.75 -2.44
C ALA A 103 -42.14 -5.09 -1.67
N GLN A 104 -41.18 -5.29 -0.76
CA GLN A 104 -40.99 -6.48 0.06
C GLN A 104 -41.51 -6.32 1.49
N TYR A 105 -42.37 -5.34 1.76
CA TYR A 105 -42.86 -5.07 3.12
C TYR A 105 -43.38 -6.31 3.84
N GLU A 106 -44.20 -7.15 3.18
CA GLU A 106 -44.74 -8.37 3.80
C GLU A 106 -43.64 -9.37 4.17
N ALA A 107 -42.57 -9.46 3.37
CA ALA A 107 -41.43 -10.30 3.67
C ALA A 107 -40.64 -9.77 4.89
N HIS A 108 -40.44 -8.45 4.98
CA HIS A 108 -39.81 -7.82 6.15
C HIS A 108 -40.68 -7.96 7.40
N ALA A 109 -41.99 -7.73 7.29
CA ALA A 109 -42.94 -7.87 8.40
C ALA A 109 -43.03 -9.32 8.92
N ALA A 110 -42.84 -10.32 8.05
CA ALA A 110 -42.82 -11.73 8.43
C ALA A 110 -41.44 -12.23 8.91
N SER A 111 -40.39 -11.40 8.84
CA SER A 111 -39.03 -11.79 9.17
C SER A 111 -38.88 -12.25 10.64
N ASP A 112 -37.92 -13.15 10.89
CA ASP A 112 -37.63 -13.61 12.25
C ASP A 112 -37.17 -12.45 13.16
N GLU A 113 -36.49 -11.45 12.60
CA GLU A 113 -36.00 -10.28 13.33
C GLU A 113 -37.16 -9.43 13.85
N VAL A 114 -38.09 -9.02 12.97
CA VAL A 114 -39.30 -8.29 13.34
C VAL A 114 -40.15 -9.06 14.36
N ARG A 115 -40.29 -10.39 14.17
CA ARG A 115 -41.05 -11.23 15.11
C ARG A 115 -40.38 -11.35 16.47
N LYS A 116 -39.05 -11.51 16.53
CA LYS A 116 -38.31 -11.64 17.79
C LYS A 116 -38.31 -10.34 18.59
N HIS A 117 -38.13 -9.21 17.93
CA HIS A 117 -38.13 -7.89 18.56
C HIS A 117 -39.54 -7.33 18.79
N LYS A 118 -40.60 -8.03 18.32
CA LYS A 118 -41.98 -7.53 18.33
C LYS A 118 -42.09 -6.14 17.71
N THR A 119 -41.33 -5.89 16.65
CA THR A 119 -41.19 -4.57 16.04
C THR A 119 -42.53 -4.07 15.54
N PRO A 120 -42.99 -2.90 15.99
CA PRO A 120 -44.21 -2.30 15.46
C PRO A 120 -44.09 -2.00 13.97
N LEU A 121 -45.11 -2.40 13.21
CA LEU A 121 -45.13 -2.33 11.76
C LEU A 121 -45.49 -0.92 11.27
N ASN A 122 -44.79 -0.44 10.23
CA ASN A 122 -45.02 0.89 9.66
C ASN A 122 -44.98 0.89 8.12
N ARG A 123 -46.10 0.44 7.52
CA ARG A 123 -46.27 0.40 6.06
C ARG A 123 -46.07 1.77 5.38
N PRO A 124 -46.65 2.88 5.87
CA PRO A 124 -46.48 4.18 5.23
C PRO A 124 -45.02 4.63 5.16
N ALA A 125 -44.24 4.40 6.24
CA ALA A 125 -42.82 4.69 6.26
C ALA A 125 -42.04 3.87 5.22
N TYR A 126 -42.33 2.56 5.18
CA TYR A 126 -41.73 1.65 4.21
C TYR A 126 -42.03 2.08 2.77
N ASP A 127 -43.30 2.33 2.43
CA ASP A 127 -43.70 2.70 1.07
C ASP A 127 -43.10 4.06 0.65
N ALA A 128 -43.01 5.02 1.58
CA ALA A 128 -42.35 6.31 1.35
C ALA A 128 -40.86 6.12 1.06
N GLY A 129 -40.18 5.29 1.86
CA GLY A 129 -38.79 4.92 1.63
C GLY A 129 -38.57 4.20 0.30
N TRP A 130 -39.43 3.23 -0.01
CA TRP A 130 -39.37 2.47 -1.26
C TRP A 130 -39.53 3.38 -2.48
N ALA A 131 -40.43 4.37 -2.43
CA ALA A 131 -40.58 5.34 -3.51
C ALA A 131 -39.29 6.15 -3.75
N ILE A 132 -38.60 6.58 -2.68
CA ILE A 132 -37.30 7.28 -2.76
C ILE A 132 -36.26 6.38 -3.41
N GLY A 133 -36.08 5.16 -2.89
CA GLY A 133 -35.12 4.21 -3.43
C GLY A 133 -35.37 3.85 -4.89
N ASN A 134 -36.63 3.61 -5.27
CA ASN A 134 -37.01 3.33 -6.66
C ASN A 134 -36.73 4.52 -7.58
N SER A 135 -36.94 5.75 -7.11
CA SER A 135 -36.56 6.97 -7.83
C SER A 135 -35.05 7.01 -8.09
N ASP A 136 -34.23 6.75 -7.07
CA ASP A 136 -32.78 6.71 -7.20
C ASP A 136 -32.30 5.59 -8.14
N TYR A 137 -32.92 4.40 -8.08
CA TYR A 137 -32.66 3.31 -9.02
C TYR A 137 -32.87 3.78 -10.46
N TRP A 138 -34.04 4.34 -10.79
CA TRP A 138 -34.35 4.79 -12.14
C TRP A 138 -33.51 5.98 -12.59
N LYS A 139 -33.16 6.89 -11.68
CA LYS A 139 -32.20 7.97 -11.94
C LYS A 139 -30.83 7.43 -12.34
N ASN A 140 -30.33 6.41 -11.64
CA ASN A 140 -29.05 5.79 -11.98
C ASN A 140 -29.13 5.05 -13.33
N GLN A 141 -30.20 4.29 -13.57
CA GLN A 141 -30.43 3.63 -14.86
C GLN A 141 -30.50 4.66 -16.02
N GLY A 142 -31.20 5.77 -15.80
CA GLY A 142 -31.25 6.89 -16.74
C GLY A 142 -29.86 7.46 -17.01
N LYS A 143 -29.08 7.72 -15.95
CA LYS A 143 -27.70 8.24 -16.06
C LYS A 143 -26.82 7.33 -16.91
N HIS A 144 -26.87 6.02 -16.70
CA HIS A 144 -26.13 5.07 -17.53
C HIS A 144 -26.58 5.09 -19.00
N ALA A 145 -27.88 5.11 -19.26
CA ALA A 145 -28.39 5.21 -20.63
C ALA A 145 -28.01 6.55 -21.30
N GLY A 146 -27.91 7.62 -20.52
CA GLY A 146 -27.47 8.93 -21.00
C GLY A 146 -26.00 8.95 -21.40
N THR A 147 -25.13 8.22 -20.69
CA THR A 147 -23.70 8.14 -21.04
C THR A 147 -23.44 7.41 -22.36
N ASP A 148 -24.37 6.57 -22.83
CA ASP A 148 -24.25 5.84 -24.09
C ASP A 148 -24.52 6.72 -25.33
N GLY A 149 -24.95 7.97 -25.15
CA GLY A 149 -25.23 8.90 -26.24
C GLY A 149 -26.44 8.49 -27.09
N GLN A 150 -27.40 7.77 -26.51
CA GLN A 150 -28.62 7.29 -27.19
C GLN A 150 -29.83 8.19 -26.93
N PRO A 151 -30.80 8.29 -27.85
CA PRO A 151 -31.94 9.20 -27.73
C PRO A 151 -32.84 8.83 -26.54
N LEU A 152 -33.21 9.84 -25.73
CA LEU A 152 -34.04 9.68 -24.54
C LEU A 152 -35.36 8.95 -24.83
N ALA A 153 -36.02 9.27 -25.94
CA ALA A 153 -37.34 8.70 -26.25
C ALA A 153 -37.31 7.17 -26.36
N ALA A 154 -36.35 6.62 -27.12
CA ALA A 154 -36.22 5.17 -27.29
C ALA A 154 -35.75 4.48 -26.00
N GLN A 155 -34.79 5.07 -25.30
CA GLN A 155 -34.24 4.53 -24.05
C GLN A 155 -35.28 4.49 -22.93
N LYS A 156 -36.08 5.56 -22.82
CA LYS A 156 -37.18 5.68 -21.87
C LYS A 156 -38.27 4.64 -22.11
N GLU A 157 -38.67 4.42 -23.36
CA GLU A 157 -39.68 3.41 -23.68
C GLU A 157 -39.17 1.98 -23.40
N ALA A 158 -37.92 1.69 -23.73
CA ALA A 158 -37.29 0.42 -23.38
C ALA A 158 -37.17 0.22 -21.85
N ALA A 159 -36.88 1.29 -21.08
CA ALA A 159 -36.87 1.24 -19.62
C ALA A 159 -38.27 0.98 -19.05
N ARG A 160 -39.30 1.64 -19.60
CA ARG A 160 -40.70 1.43 -19.22
C ARG A 160 -41.16 -0.01 -19.50
N ALA A 161 -40.82 -0.56 -20.66
CA ALA A 161 -41.13 -1.96 -21.01
C ALA A 161 -40.43 -2.95 -20.06
N ARG A 162 -39.16 -2.71 -19.73
CA ARG A 162 -38.43 -3.51 -18.73
C ARG A 162 -39.06 -3.44 -17.35
N ALA A 163 -39.46 -2.24 -16.91
CA ALA A 163 -40.14 -2.04 -15.64
C ALA A 163 -41.45 -2.87 -15.60
N ALA A 164 -42.24 -2.84 -16.67
CA ALA A 164 -43.47 -3.63 -16.78
C ALA A 164 -43.20 -5.14 -16.71
N GLY A 165 -42.14 -5.63 -17.37
CA GLY A 165 -41.74 -7.04 -17.31
C GLY A 165 -41.28 -7.51 -15.92
N MET A 166 -40.68 -6.61 -15.13
CA MET A 166 -40.30 -6.86 -13.73
C MET A 166 -41.43 -6.55 -12.74
N GLN A 167 -42.59 -6.06 -13.23
CA GLN A 167 -43.68 -5.49 -12.43
C GLN A 167 -43.17 -4.44 -11.40
N LEU A 168 -42.15 -3.67 -11.79
CA LEU A 168 -41.58 -2.60 -11.01
C LEU A 168 -42.22 -1.27 -11.41
N ARG A 169 -42.52 -0.39 -10.45
CA ARG A 169 -43.05 0.96 -10.76
C ARG A 169 -41.97 1.77 -11.47
N PHE A 170 -42.23 2.16 -12.72
CA PHE A 170 -41.34 3.05 -13.46
C PHE A 170 -41.45 4.49 -12.94
N ASP A 171 -40.34 5.08 -12.52
CA ASP A 171 -40.24 6.52 -12.23
C ASP A 171 -39.66 7.25 -13.44
N GLU A 172 -40.55 7.78 -14.27
CA GLU A 172 -40.20 8.44 -15.52
C GLU A 172 -39.40 9.73 -15.31
N ALA A 173 -39.76 10.53 -14.30
CA ALA A 173 -39.11 11.80 -14.03
C ALA A 173 -37.68 11.58 -13.53
N ALA A 174 -37.49 10.62 -12.62
CA ALA A 174 -36.17 10.25 -12.13
C ALA A 174 -35.28 9.72 -13.25
N TYR A 175 -35.82 8.82 -14.10
CA TYR A 175 -35.12 8.31 -15.26
C TYR A 175 -34.68 9.42 -16.22
N ALA A 176 -35.59 10.33 -16.59
CA ALA A 176 -35.28 11.43 -17.50
C ALA A 176 -34.22 12.40 -16.93
N ASN A 177 -34.32 12.74 -15.64
CA ASN A 177 -33.32 13.56 -14.95
C ASN A 177 -31.94 12.88 -14.91
N GLY A 178 -31.93 11.58 -14.61
CA GLY A 178 -30.73 10.74 -14.70
C GLY A 178 -30.11 10.80 -16.08
N TRP A 179 -30.91 10.55 -17.12
CA TRP A 179 -30.46 10.56 -18.51
C TRP A 179 -29.88 11.92 -18.92
N GLN A 180 -30.47 13.04 -18.51
CA GLN A 180 -29.90 14.36 -18.79
C GLN A 180 -28.50 14.53 -18.19
N ALA A 181 -28.29 14.07 -16.95
CA ALA A 181 -26.98 14.09 -16.31
C ALA A 181 -25.97 13.16 -17.02
N GLY A 182 -26.41 11.97 -17.44
CA GLY A 182 -25.61 11.04 -18.24
C GLY A 182 -25.23 11.61 -19.59
N ASN A 183 -26.18 12.19 -20.31
CA ASN A 183 -25.95 12.80 -21.62
C ASN A 183 -24.99 14.00 -21.53
N ARG A 184 -25.07 14.80 -20.47
CA ARG A 184 -24.06 15.83 -20.19
C ARG A 184 -22.65 15.22 -20.08
N THR A 185 -22.53 14.08 -19.39
CA THR A 185 -21.25 13.35 -19.23
C THR A 185 -20.75 12.83 -20.58
N PHE A 186 -21.62 12.22 -21.39
CA PHE A 186 -21.29 11.78 -22.77
C PHE A 186 -20.65 12.90 -23.60
N TRP A 187 -21.23 14.10 -23.58
CA TRP A 187 -20.68 15.24 -24.32
C TRP A 187 -19.39 15.79 -23.71
N GLN A 188 -19.24 15.77 -22.39
CA GLN A 188 -17.98 16.10 -21.73
C GLN A 188 -16.87 15.14 -22.15
N ASP A 189 -17.12 13.83 -22.13
CA ASP A 189 -16.17 12.80 -22.52
C ASP A 189 -15.81 12.92 -24.00
N ALA A 190 -16.79 13.21 -24.87
CA ALA A 190 -16.53 13.47 -26.28
C ALA A 190 -15.60 14.67 -26.49
N GLY A 191 -15.86 15.80 -25.81
CA GLY A 191 -15.03 17.00 -25.90
C GLY A 191 -13.62 16.79 -25.36
N TYR A 192 -13.52 16.10 -24.23
CA TYR A 192 -12.26 15.68 -23.63
C TYR A 192 -11.43 14.81 -24.59
N ASN A 193 -12.02 13.74 -25.13
CA ASN A 193 -11.32 12.81 -26.02
C ASN A 193 -10.92 13.47 -27.35
N ASP A 194 -11.78 14.30 -27.93
CA ASP A 194 -11.47 15.03 -29.15
C ASP A 194 -10.26 15.97 -28.91
N ALA A 195 -10.26 16.76 -27.84
CA ALA A 195 -9.14 17.63 -27.48
C ALA A 195 -7.84 16.85 -27.20
N ARG A 196 -7.93 15.75 -26.44
CA ARG A 196 -6.78 14.89 -26.11
C ARG A 196 -6.13 14.28 -27.34
N ASN A 197 -6.90 14.05 -28.40
CA ASN A 197 -6.40 13.52 -29.67
C ASN A 197 -6.00 14.60 -30.68
N GLY A 198 -6.11 15.89 -30.32
CA GLY A 198 -5.83 17.00 -31.22
C GLY A 198 -6.86 17.15 -32.35
N THR A 199 -8.09 16.71 -32.11
CA THR A 199 -9.23 16.91 -33.00
C THR A 199 -9.75 18.35 -32.84
N PRO A 200 -9.94 19.11 -33.93
CA PRO A 200 -10.38 20.50 -33.84
C PRO A 200 -11.84 20.61 -33.40
N ASP A 201 -12.18 21.68 -32.68
CA ASP A 201 -13.56 21.99 -32.24
C ASP A 201 -14.56 22.09 -33.42
N SER A 202 -14.09 22.32 -34.66
CA SER A 202 -14.95 22.31 -35.85
C SER A 202 -15.67 20.97 -36.07
N GLU A 203 -15.07 19.85 -35.64
CA GLU A 203 -15.68 18.50 -35.73
C GLU A 203 -16.95 18.38 -34.87
N PHE A 204 -17.10 19.23 -33.85
CA PHE A 204 -18.32 19.31 -33.06
C PHE A 204 -19.56 19.49 -33.94
N ARG A 205 -19.47 20.29 -35.02
CA ARG A 205 -20.62 20.56 -35.91
C ARG A 205 -21.13 19.29 -36.56
N GLN A 206 -20.22 18.45 -37.05
CA GLN A 206 -20.57 17.17 -37.68
C GLN A 206 -21.17 16.21 -36.64
N ARG A 207 -20.54 16.10 -35.46
CA ARG A 207 -21.02 15.26 -34.35
C ARG A 207 -22.40 15.70 -33.87
N ALA A 208 -22.61 17.00 -33.68
CA ALA A 208 -23.89 17.58 -33.27
C ALA A 208 -24.98 17.36 -34.33
N SER A 209 -24.64 17.46 -35.62
CA SER A 209 -25.58 17.14 -36.70
C SER A 209 -26.01 15.68 -36.67
N ALA A 210 -25.06 14.75 -36.54
CA ALA A 210 -25.34 13.31 -36.46
C ALA A 210 -26.19 12.97 -35.21
N ALA A 211 -25.85 13.56 -34.06
CA ALA A 211 -26.61 13.40 -32.82
C ALA A 211 -28.05 13.91 -32.95
N ARG A 212 -28.27 15.09 -33.54
CA ARG A 212 -29.60 15.63 -33.81
C ARG A 212 -30.41 14.72 -34.74
N SER A 213 -29.80 14.20 -35.81
CA SER A 213 -30.48 13.26 -36.71
C SER A 213 -30.85 11.94 -36.04
N ALA A 214 -30.09 11.52 -35.02
CA ALA A 214 -30.39 10.35 -34.21
C ALA A 214 -31.37 10.64 -33.04
N GLY A 215 -31.84 11.89 -32.88
CA GLY A 215 -32.73 12.30 -31.79
C GLY A 215 -32.05 12.47 -30.43
N VAL A 216 -30.72 12.56 -30.40
CA VAL A 216 -29.91 12.76 -29.18
C VAL A 216 -29.84 14.25 -28.86
N GLN A 217 -30.10 14.62 -27.60
CA GLN A 217 -29.97 16.00 -27.15
C GLN A 217 -28.50 16.42 -27.13
N VAL A 218 -28.18 17.50 -27.84
CA VAL A 218 -26.82 18.05 -27.90
C VAL A 218 -26.54 18.90 -26.67
N GLN A 219 -25.39 18.68 -26.01
CA GLN A 219 -24.90 19.49 -24.89
C GLN A 219 -23.61 20.22 -25.29
N GLU A 220 -23.76 21.30 -26.05
CA GLU A 220 -22.64 22.07 -26.61
C GLU A 220 -21.73 22.67 -25.54
N ASP A 221 -22.30 23.30 -24.52
CA ASP A 221 -21.53 23.91 -23.43
C ASP A 221 -20.68 22.87 -22.68
N ALA A 222 -21.23 21.68 -22.48
CA ALA A 222 -20.56 20.57 -21.80
C ALA A 222 -19.37 20.05 -22.62
N TYR A 223 -19.57 19.87 -23.93
CA TYR A 223 -18.52 19.50 -24.86
C TYR A 223 -17.40 20.54 -24.91
N ARG A 224 -17.74 21.80 -25.19
CA ARG A 224 -16.75 22.87 -25.37
C ARG A 224 -16.00 23.20 -24.09
N ALA A 225 -16.64 23.12 -22.93
CA ALA A 225 -15.96 23.29 -21.65
C ALA A 225 -14.88 22.21 -21.44
N ALA A 226 -15.21 20.94 -21.68
CA ALA A 226 -14.25 19.84 -21.58
C ALA A 226 -13.14 19.93 -22.63
N TRP A 227 -13.49 20.26 -23.88
CA TRP A 227 -12.53 20.42 -24.97
C TRP A 227 -11.52 21.55 -24.68
N ASN A 228 -12.00 22.73 -24.26
CA ASN A 228 -11.14 23.88 -23.95
C ASN A 228 -10.21 23.62 -22.75
N ALA A 229 -10.66 22.82 -21.77
CA ALA A 229 -9.83 22.44 -20.65
C ALA A 229 -8.71 21.46 -21.08
N GLU A 230 -9.04 20.46 -21.89
CA GLU A 230 -8.09 19.39 -22.23
C GLU A 230 -7.14 19.74 -23.38
N ILE A 231 -7.53 20.64 -24.30
CA ILE A 231 -6.66 21.00 -25.43
C ILE A 231 -5.34 21.62 -24.97
N VAL A 232 -5.34 22.28 -23.79
CA VAL A 232 -4.12 22.80 -23.17
C VAL A 232 -3.18 21.66 -22.77
N ASN A 233 -3.72 20.57 -22.21
CA ASN A 233 -2.94 19.39 -21.86
C ASN A 233 -2.39 18.66 -23.08
N TYR A 234 -3.15 18.62 -24.17
CA TYR A 234 -2.66 18.10 -25.46
C TYR A 234 -1.38 18.83 -25.89
N TRP A 235 -1.36 20.17 -25.85
CA TRP A 235 -0.16 20.95 -26.21
C TRP A 235 1.00 20.77 -25.24
N ARG A 236 0.74 20.67 -23.93
CA ARG A 236 1.78 20.33 -22.94
C ARG A 236 2.41 18.96 -23.21
N ASN A 237 1.57 17.95 -23.46
CA ASN A 237 2.02 16.58 -23.73
C ASN A 237 2.85 16.52 -25.02
N LEU A 238 2.41 17.22 -26.07
CA LEU A 238 3.19 17.38 -27.29
C LEU A 238 4.54 18.05 -27.03
N GLY A 239 4.58 19.13 -26.26
CA GLY A 239 5.85 19.80 -25.90
C GLY A 239 6.84 18.85 -25.24
N THR A 240 6.39 18.08 -24.26
CA THR A 240 7.19 17.05 -23.58
C THR A 240 7.67 15.94 -24.54
N GLN A 241 6.80 15.46 -25.43
CA GLN A 241 7.17 14.40 -26.37
C GLN A 241 8.16 14.90 -27.43
N ASP A 242 7.93 16.11 -27.94
CA ASP A 242 8.69 16.69 -29.04
C ASP A 242 10.11 17.12 -28.62
N ALA A 243 10.28 17.54 -27.36
CA ALA A 243 11.56 17.89 -26.75
C ALA A 243 12.68 16.85 -26.96
N VAL A 244 12.33 15.57 -27.06
CA VAL A 244 13.28 14.46 -27.21
C VAL A 244 12.98 13.57 -28.43
N SER A 245 12.27 14.09 -29.42
CA SER A 245 11.98 13.37 -30.67
C SER A 245 12.34 14.14 -31.95
N GLY A 246 13.03 15.28 -31.83
CA GLY A 246 13.50 16.07 -32.96
C GLY A 246 12.42 16.91 -33.64
N ARG A 247 11.22 17.03 -33.03
CA ARG A 247 10.14 17.89 -33.52
C ARG A 247 10.14 19.21 -32.78
N ASP A 248 9.80 20.28 -33.49
CA ASP A 248 9.73 21.64 -32.95
C ASP A 248 8.33 22.24 -33.11
N PHE A 249 8.17 23.40 -32.48
CA PHE A 249 6.90 24.13 -32.53
C PHE A 249 6.53 24.57 -33.95
N ALA A 250 7.49 24.91 -34.81
CA ALA A 250 7.19 25.39 -36.15
C ALA A 250 6.49 24.32 -37.00
N MET A 251 6.96 23.06 -36.91
CA MET A 251 6.32 21.92 -37.54
C MET A 251 4.91 21.67 -36.96
N ARG A 252 4.77 21.66 -35.63
CA ARG A 252 3.46 21.44 -34.96
C ARG A 252 2.46 22.54 -35.24
N SER A 253 2.90 23.79 -35.28
CA SER A 253 2.07 24.95 -35.61
C SER A 253 1.51 24.85 -37.02
N LYS A 254 2.33 24.39 -37.99
CA LYS A 254 1.89 24.14 -39.36
C LYS A 254 0.86 23.01 -39.44
N GLU A 255 1.11 21.88 -38.76
CA GLU A 255 0.17 20.76 -38.67
C GLU A 255 -1.18 21.18 -38.04
N ALA A 256 -1.13 21.95 -36.95
CA ALA A 256 -2.30 22.45 -36.25
C ALA A 256 -3.12 23.42 -37.12
N ARG A 257 -2.47 24.37 -37.81
CA ARG A 257 -3.15 25.29 -38.75
C ARG A 257 -3.82 24.54 -39.89
N ALA A 258 -3.16 23.53 -40.46
CA ALA A 258 -3.73 22.71 -41.53
C ALA A 258 -5.01 21.96 -41.09
N LYS A 259 -5.09 21.60 -39.80
CA LYS A 259 -6.26 20.94 -39.21
C LYS A 259 -7.28 21.92 -38.63
N GLY A 260 -7.02 23.23 -38.60
CA GLY A 260 -7.87 24.20 -37.89
C GLY A 260 -7.86 24.04 -36.36
N LEU A 261 -6.81 23.45 -35.79
CA LEU A 261 -6.67 23.25 -34.35
C LEU A 261 -6.21 24.55 -33.67
N LYS A 262 -6.83 24.90 -32.53
CA LYS A 262 -6.39 26.02 -31.69
C LYS A 262 -4.98 25.77 -31.15
N ILE A 263 -4.11 26.76 -31.27
CA ILE A 263 -2.70 26.67 -30.88
C ILE A 263 -2.49 27.28 -29.51
N PHE A 264 -1.77 26.55 -28.64
CA PHE A 264 -1.36 26.97 -27.31
C PHE A 264 0.17 26.93 -27.22
N GLU A 265 0.81 27.95 -27.79
CA GLU A 265 2.27 28.02 -27.93
C GLU A 265 2.98 28.12 -26.58
N SER A 266 2.45 28.92 -25.66
CA SER A 266 3.07 29.13 -24.35
C SER A 266 3.17 27.82 -23.58
N GLU A 267 2.09 27.04 -23.56
CA GLU A 267 2.00 25.78 -22.82
C GLU A 267 2.83 24.67 -23.47
N TYR A 268 2.90 24.66 -24.80
CA TYR A 268 3.83 23.80 -25.53
C TYR A 268 5.28 24.12 -25.17
N ARG A 269 5.70 25.39 -25.31
CA ARG A 269 7.08 25.82 -25.08
C ARG A 269 7.52 25.59 -23.64
N GLN A 270 6.66 25.93 -22.68
CA GLN A 270 6.97 25.70 -21.26
C GLN A 270 7.21 24.21 -20.96
N ALA A 271 6.35 23.32 -21.48
CA ALA A 271 6.53 21.88 -21.28
C ALA A 271 7.77 21.33 -22.01
N TRP A 272 8.04 21.85 -23.21
CA TRP A 272 9.20 21.51 -24.02
C TRP A 272 10.52 21.92 -23.34
N ASP A 273 10.61 23.16 -22.84
CA ASP A 273 11.77 23.70 -22.12
C ASP A 273 12.01 22.95 -20.80
N ALA A 274 10.94 22.65 -20.05
CA ALA A 274 11.01 21.87 -18.82
C ALA A 274 11.56 20.46 -19.09
N ARG A 275 11.06 19.77 -20.13
CA ARG A 275 11.52 18.43 -20.48
C ARG A 275 12.98 18.42 -20.92
N LEU A 276 13.43 19.41 -21.70
CA LEU A 276 14.84 19.52 -22.09
C LEU A 276 15.74 19.81 -20.90
N THR A 277 15.30 20.65 -19.99
CA THR A 277 16.00 20.93 -18.73
C THR A 277 16.23 19.64 -17.95
N ASP A 278 15.19 18.82 -17.79
CA ASP A 278 15.28 17.53 -17.10
C ASP A 278 16.17 16.53 -17.85
N TYR A 279 16.07 16.48 -19.18
CA TYR A 279 16.93 15.62 -20.01
C TYR A 279 18.42 15.93 -19.78
N TRP A 280 18.80 17.22 -19.84
CA TRP A 280 20.22 17.60 -19.71
C TRP A 280 20.75 17.38 -18.30
N ARG A 281 19.93 17.58 -17.26
CA ARG A 281 20.27 17.18 -15.89
C ARG A 281 20.47 15.68 -15.77
N GLN A 282 19.54 14.88 -16.30
CA GLN A 282 19.62 13.43 -16.25
C GLN A 282 20.87 12.92 -16.99
N ALA A 283 21.13 13.44 -18.19
CA ALA A 283 22.32 13.10 -18.97
C ALA A 283 23.63 13.41 -18.21
N GLY A 284 23.69 14.56 -17.52
CA GLY A 284 24.82 14.91 -16.66
C GLY A 284 24.97 13.96 -15.49
N ALA A 285 23.87 13.64 -14.81
CA ALA A 285 23.88 12.72 -13.68
C ALA A 285 24.31 11.29 -14.08
N ASP A 286 23.79 10.77 -15.18
CA ASP A 286 24.09 9.43 -15.70
C ASP A 286 25.57 9.27 -16.11
N ASP A 287 26.22 10.38 -16.48
CA ASP A 287 27.64 10.42 -16.82
C ASP A 287 28.53 10.73 -15.62
N GLY A 288 28.05 11.54 -14.66
CA GLY A 288 28.84 11.94 -13.49
C GLY A 288 29.27 10.78 -12.61
N TYR A 289 28.51 9.67 -12.62
CA TYR A 289 28.84 8.50 -11.82
C TYR A 289 29.77 7.53 -12.57
N GLY A 290 31.08 7.79 -12.49
CA GLY A 290 32.14 6.88 -12.94
C GLY A 290 32.40 6.85 -14.45
N LYS A 291 31.86 7.81 -15.22
CA LYS A 291 32.19 8.00 -16.63
C LYS A 291 32.90 9.36 -16.84
N PRO A 292 33.63 9.53 -17.96
CA PRO A 292 34.21 10.82 -18.32
C PRO A 292 33.15 11.91 -18.51
N PHE A 293 33.60 13.17 -18.53
CA PHE A 293 32.76 14.30 -18.88
C PHE A 293 32.51 14.31 -20.40
N MET A 294 31.26 14.12 -20.83
CA MET A 294 30.89 13.85 -22.23
C MET A 294 30.04 14.98 -22.87
N LEU A 295 30.04 16.19 -22.31
CA LEU A 295 29.15 17.26 -22.76
C LEU A 295 29.30 17.58 -24.26
N ASP A 296 30.52 17.78 -24.73
CA ASP A 296 30.76 18.18 -26.13
C ASP A 296 30.32 17.08 -27.10
N ASP A 297 30.56 15.80 -26.76
CA ASP A 297 30.07 14.66 -27.52
C ASP A 297 28.54 14.60 -27.54
N ARG A 298 27.88 14.86 -26.40
CA ARG A 298 26.41 14.88 -26.34
C ARG A 298 25.81 16.03 -27.17
N ILE A 299 26.41 17.21 -27.11
CA ILE A 299 25.99 18.36 -27.93
C ILE A 299 26.18 18.04 -29.42
N ALA A 300 27.32 17.47 -29.81
CA ALA A 300 27.60 17.09 -31.19
C ALA A 300 26.63 16.02 -31.73
N ASN A 301 26.09 15.16 -30.85
CA ASN A 301 25.17 14.10 -31.20
C ASN A 301 23.69 14.42 -30.92
N ALA A 302 23.37 15.57 -30.33
CA ALA A 302 22.02 15.91 -29.87
C ALA A 302 20.99 15.80 -31.01
N GLY A 303 21.28 16.40 -32.16
CA GLY A 303 20.40 16.32 -33.34
C GLY A 303 20.19 14.90 -33.86
N ARG A 304 21.23 14.05 -33.86
CA ARG A 304 21.12 12.63 -34.23
C ARG A 304 20.24 11.84 -33.24
N ASN A 305 20.27 12.24 -31.98
CA ASN A 305 19.48 11.63 -30.91
C ASN A 305 18.08 12.23 -30.77
N GLY A 306 17.68 13.17 -31.64
CA GLY A 306 16.38 13.83 -31.56
C GLY A 306 16.23 14.79 -30.38
N VAL A 307 17.33 15.28 -29.82
CA VAL A 307 17.34 16.18 -28.66
C VAL A 307 17.84 17.57 -29.07
N PHE A 308 17.26 18.60 -28.48
CA PHE A 308 17.66 19.98 -28.70
C PHE A 308 18.62 20.48 -27.62
N VAL A 309 19.57 21.32 -28.04
CA VAL A 309 20.48 22.04 -27.14
C VAL A 309 19.83 23.38 -26.79
N ILE A 310 19.75 23.67 -25.49
CA ILE A 310 19.21 24.92 -24.95
C ILE A 310 20.33 25.78 -24.36
N ALA A 311 20.07 27.07 -24.12
CA ALA A 311 21.07 27.98 -23.56
C ALA A 311 21.64 27.49 -22.22
N ALA A 312 20.79 26.87 -21.38
CA ALA A 312 21.17 26.33 -20.08
C ALA A 312 21.83 24.93 -20.14
N THR A 313 21.97 24.29 -21.31
CA THR A 313 22.46 22.91 -21.44
C THR A 313 23.80 22.70 -20.73
N ARG A 314 24.76 23.61 -20.93
CA ARG A 314 26.10 23.49 -20.34
C ARG A 314 26.05 23.55 -18.81
N GLU A 315 25.35 24.53 -18.26
CA GLU A 315 25.19 24.69 -16.81
C GLU A 315 24.49 23.48 -16.18
N LEU A 316 23.36 23.06 -16.74
CA LEU A 316 22.55 21.95 -16.22
C LEU A 316 23.30 20.63 -16.23
N TYR A 317 23.98 20.31 -17.34
CA TYR A 317 24.77 19.09 -17.46
C TYR A 317 25.96 19.12 -16.51
N THR A 318 26.75 20.19 -16.50
CA THR A 318 27.95 20.30 -15.66
C THR A 318 27.59 20.20 -14.18
N ALA A 319 26.58 20.93 -13.70
CA ALA A 319 26.17 20.88 -12.31
C ALA A 319 25.71 19.47 -11.89
N ALA A 320 24.94 18.78 -12.73
CA ALA A 320 24.48 17.42 -12.44
C ALA A 320 25.62 16.39 -12.51
N TRP A 321 26.55 16.55 -13.45
CA TRP A 321 27.75 15.71 -13.55
C TRP A 321 28.63 15.88 -12.31
N ASP A 322 28.91 17.13 -11.91
CA ASP A 322 29.75 17.44 -10.74
C ASP A 322 29.15 16.87 -9.45
N ASP A 323 27.84 17.00 -9.24
CA ASP A 323 27.14 16.43 -8.07
C ASP A 323 27.27 14.89 -8.00
N GLN A 324 27.11 14.19 -9.13
CA GLN A 324 27.24 12.73 -9.17
C GLN A 324 28.70 12.28 -9.11
N ASN A 325 29.62 13.02 -9.72
CA ASN A 325 31.04 12.73 -9.65
C ASN A 325 31.58 12.92 -8.23
N ALA A 326 31.13 13.96 -7.52
CA ALA A 326 31.45 14.15 -6.11
C ALA A 326 30.98 12.98 -5.24
N LYS A 327 29.84 12.36 -5.55
CA LYS A 327 29.36 11.13 -4.87
C LYS A 327 30.19 9.91 -5.26
N TYR A 328 30.63 9.80 -6.51
CA TYR A 328 31.46 8.68 -6.96
C TYR A 328 32.87 8.73 -6.37
N CYS A 329 33.49 9.91 -6.38
CA CYS A 329 34.89 10.16 -6.06
C CYS A 329 35.13 10.37 -4.55
N VAL A 330 34.65 9.45 -3.73
CA VAL A 330 34.88 9.45 -2.28
C VAL A 330 35.67 8.22 -1.82
N PRO A 331 36.55 8.34 -0.81
CA PRO A 331 37.37 7.22 -0.33
C PRO A 331 36.54 6.00 0.08
N GLU A 332 35.36 6.19 0.66
CA GLU A 332 34.50 5.09 1.10
C GLU A 332 34.04 4.24 -0.08
N ASN A 333 33.63 4.89 -1.18
CA ASN A 333 33.20 4.19 -2.38
C ASN A 333 34.37 3.45 -3.04
N ALA A 334 35.56 4.04 -3.05
CA ALA A 334 36.77 3.37 -3.53
C ALA A 334 37.09 2.12 -2.70
N PHE A 335 37.00 2.22 -1.37
CA PHE A 335 37.23 1.11 -0.45
C PHE A 335 36.22 -0.02 -0.65
N GLU A 336 34.91 0.27 -0.70
CA GLU A 336 33.89 -0.78 -0.92
C GLU A 336 34.01 -1.44 -2.29
N ARG A 337 34.38 -0.67 -3.32
CA ARG A 337 34.71 -1.22 -4.65
C ARG A 337 35.94 -2.14 -4.60
N GLY A 338 36.97 -1.75 -3.86
CA GLY A 338 38.15 -2.57 -3.59
C GLY A 338 37.80 -3.89 -2.91
N ARG A 339 36.96 -3.85 -1.87
CA ARG A 339 36.47 -5.05 -1.18
C ARG A 339 35.78 -6.02 -2.14
N THR A 340 34.87 -5.51 -2.95
CA THR A 340 34.14 -6.33 -3.92
C THR A 340 34.96 -6.69 -5.16
N ASN A 341 36.21 -6.20 -5.26
CA ASN A 341 37.06 -6.27 -6.44
C ASN A 341 36.34 -5.76 -7.71
N SER A 342 35.44 -4.80 -7.55
CA SER A 342 34.76 -4.13 -8.65
C SER A 342 35.59 -2.91 -9.06
N GLY A 343 36.06 -2.87 -10.32
CA GLY A 343 36.93 -1.79 -10.78
C GLY A 343 36.36 -0.38 -10.53
N MET A 344 37.25 0.59 -10.32
CA MET A 344 36.91 2.01 -10.17
C MET A 344 37.68 2.83 -11.20
N ALA A 345 36.97 3.69 -11.94
CA ALA A 345 37.54 4.61 -12.91
C ALA A 345 38.09 5.85 -12.19
N VAL A 346 39.23 5.70 -11.50
CA VAL A 346 39.81 6.79 -10.70
C VAL A 346 40.24 8.00 -11.56
N ASP A 347 40.53 7.79 -12.84
CA ASP A 347 40.94 8.86 -13.74
C ASP A 347 39.83 9.87 -14.06
N VAL A 348 38.56 9.53 -13.80
CA VAL A 348 37.44 10.49 -13.95
C VAL A 348 37.31 11.43 -12.75
N CYS A 349 38.05 11.17 -11.67
CA CYS A 349 38.08 12.02 -10.49
C CYS A 349 39.14 13.12 -10.61
N ARG A 350 38.97 14.18 -9.82
CA ARG A 350 39.95 15.27 -9.70
C ARG A 350 41.33 14.73 -9.32
N VAL A 351 42.38 15.33 -9.89
CA VAL A 351 43.76 14.81 -9.83
C VAL A 351 44.24 14.67 -8.39
N GLU A 352 43.91 15.63 -7.54
CA GLU A 352 44.25 15.67 -6.11
C GLU A 352 43.68 14.50 -5.31
N LEU A 353 42.53 13.93 -5.71
CA LEU A 353 41.89 12.80 -5.02
C LEU A 353 42.40 11.45 -5.52
N ARG A 354 43.01 11.37 -6.70
CA ARG A 354 43.30 10.09 -7.36
C ARG A 354 44.20 9.17 -6.53
N ASN A 355 45.22 9.72 -5.89
CA ASN A 355 46.13 8.91 -5.06
C ASN A 355 45.42 8.37 -3.81
N GLN A 356 44.61 9.19 -3.15
CA GLN A 356 43.81 8.78 -2.00
C GLN A 356 42.80 7.69 -2.39
N LEU A 357 42.10 7.84 -3.50
CA LEU A 357 41.14 6.85 -3.98
C LEU A 357 41.82 5.52 -4.36
N LYS A 358 42.99 5.56 -5.01
CA LYS A 358 43.80 4.36 -5.28
C LYS A 358 44.20 3.66 -3.98
N HIS A 359 44.64 4.42 -2.98
CA HIS A 359 45.00 3.87 -1.68
C HIS A 359 43.80 3.23 -0.97
N ALA A 360 42.65 3.91 -0.95
CA ALA A 360 41.42 3.39 -0.36
C ALA A 360 40.94 2.11 -1.08
N TYR A 361 41.03 2.06 -2.41
CA TYR A 361 40.72 0.86 -3.19
C TYR A 361 41.59 -0.34 -2.81
N VAL A 362 42.92 -0.16 -2.77
CA VAL A 362 43.85 -1.22 -2.36
C VAL A 362 43.60 -1.63 -0.90
N SER A 363 43.35 -0.68 -0.01
CA SER A 363 43.01 -0.95 1.40
C SER A 363 41.73 -1.79 1.53
N GLY A 364 40.76 -1.61 0.63
CA GLY A 364 39.58 -2.46 0.55
C GLY A 364 39.89 -3.90 0.14
N GLN A 365 40.82 -4.10 -0.81
CA GLN A 365 41.29 -5.44 -1.19
C GLN A 365 42.02 -6.14 -0.03
N ASP A 366 42.94 -5.41 0.64
CA ASP A 366 43.66 -5.91 1.81
C ASP A 366 42.72 -6.21 2.98
N TYR A 367 41.64 -5.43 3.11
CA TYR A 367 40.61 -5.65 4.12
C TYR A 367 39.93 -7.00 3.91
N GLU A 368 39.53 -7.35 2.68
CA GLU A 368 38.89 -8.64 2.40
C GLU A 368 39.85 -9.82 2.56
N ILE A 369 41.12 -9.66 2.17
CA ILE A 369 42.14 -10.68 2.45
C ILE A 369 42.27 -10.89 3.96
N THR A 370 42.27 -9.82 4.75
CA THR A 370 42.35 -9.89 6.22
C THR A 370 41.06 -10.47 6.81
N ALA A 371 39.89 -10.14 6.27
CA ALA A 371 38.60 -10.70 6.66
C ALA A 371 38.54 -12.22 6.44
N ALA A 372 39.09 -12.71 5.31
CA ALA A 372 39.22 -14.14 5.06
C ALA A 372 40.13 -14.83 6.08
N LYS A 373 41.29 -14.24 6.40
CA LYS A 373 42.20 -14.75 7.45
C LYS A 373 41.55 -14.76 8.83
N ARG A 374 40.79 -13.71 9.16
CA ARG A 374 39.98 -13.64 10.39
C ARG A 374 38.97 -14.78 10.45
N GLN A 375 38.26 -15.03 9.35
CA GLN A 375 37.28 -16.11 9.28
C GLN A 375 37.94 -17.48 9.47
N GLN A 376 39.13 -17.68 8.90
CA GLN A 376 39.91 -18.88 9.13
C GLN A 376 40.29 -19.04 10.62
N ALA A 377 40.81 -18.00 11.26
CA ALA A 377 41.15 -18.03 12.69
C ALA A 377 39.92 -18.33 13.58
N ILE A 378 38.74 -17.84 13.22
CA ILE A 378 37.48 -18.18 13.90
C ILE A 378 37.14 -19.66 13.75
N ASN A 379 37.32 -20.21 12.55
CA ASN A 379 37.10 -21.64 12.32
C ASN A 379 38.07 -22.48 13.15
N ASP A 380 39.34 -22.07 13.26
CA ASP A 380 40.35 -22.73 14.09
C ASP A 380 39.95 -22.67 15.58
N VAL A 381 39.47 -21.52 16.07
CA VAL A 381 38.93 -21.39 17.44
C VAL A 381 37.79 -22.38 17.68
N ASN A 382 36.84 -22.49 16.75
CA ASN A 382 35.70 -23.39 16.88
C ASN A 382 36.14 -24.87 16.87
N GLU A 383 37.06 -25.24 15.98
CA GLU A 383 37.60 -26.59 15.87
C GLU A 383 38.36 -27.00 17.13
N ILE A 384 39.28 -26.14 17.60
CA ILE A 384 40.08 -26.39 18.81
C ILE A 384 39.18 -26.42 20.04
N SER A 385 38.22 -25.50 20.15
CA SER A 385 37.26 -25.47 21.26
C SER A 385 36.40 -26.73 21.31
N GLY A 386 35.95 -27.23 20.15
CA GLY A 386 35.22 -28.50 20.05
C GLY A 386 36.06 -29.68 20.54
N ARG A 387 37.30 -29.80 20.04
CA ARG A 387 38.26 -30.83 20.48
C ARG A 387 38.56 -30.75 21.98
N LEU A 388 38.75 -29.55 22.51
CA LEU A 388 39.02 -29.33 23.92
C LEU A 388 37.84 -29.78 24.79
N SER A 389 36.60 -29.47 24.38
CA SER A 389 35.39 -29.94 25.05
C SER A 389 35.32 -31.46 25.08
N ASP A 390 35.61 -32.13 23.95
CA ASP A 390 35.62 -33.60 23.87
C ASP A 390 36.67 -34.22 24.80
N ILE A 391 37.88 -33.66 24.83
CA ILE A 391 38.95 -34.11 25.72
C ILE A 391 38.57 -33.90 27.18
N HIS A 392 37.99 -32.75 27.55
CA HIS A 392 37.48 -32.51 28.90
C HIS A 392 36.36 -33.49 29.28
N HIS A 393 35.45 -33.84 28.37
CA HIS A 393 34.44 -34.86 28.63
C HIS A 393 35.05 -36.26 28.84
N ARG A 394 36.06 -36.63 28.06
CA ARG A 394 36.80 -37.90 28.23
C ARG A 394 37.57 -37.94 29.54
N LEU A 395 38.29 -36.87 29.88
CA LEU A 395 38.99 -36.70 31.16
C LEU A 395 38.03 -36.85 32.34
N ASN A 396 36.93 -36.09 32.34
CA ASN A 396 35.92 -36.17 33.39
C ASN A 396 35.31 -37.57 33.53
N ARG A 397 35.13 -38.30 32.41
CA ARG A 397 34.67 -39.69 32.45
C ARG A 397 35.73 -40.60 33.07
N LEU A 398 36.96 -40.53 32.58
CA LEU A 398 38.08 -41.34 33.06
C LEU A 398 38.36 -41.09 34.55
N GLU A 399 38.31 -39.84 35.00
CA GLU A 399 38.48 -39.49 36.42
C GLU A 399 37.36 -40.07 37.31
N ARG A 400 36.10 -40.05 36.83
CA ARG A 400 34.99 -40.71 37.53
C ARG A 400 35.18 -42.23 37.57
N GLU A 401 35.61 -42.84 36.47
CA GLU A 401 35.88 -44.28 36.42
C GLU A 401 37.03 -44.68 37.33
N ILE A 402 38.13 -43.91 37.35
CA ILE A 402 39.25 -44.12 38.29
C ILE A 402 38.72 -44.04 39.73
N ARG A 403 38.01 -42.96 40.08
CA ARG A 403 37.46 -42.78 41.43
C ARG A 403 36.51 -43.90 41.84
N SER A 404 35.53 -44.22 40.99
CA SER A 404 34.55 -45.27 41.26
C SER A 404 35.20 -46.64 41.44
N ASN A 405 36.25 -46.95 40.67
CA ASN A 405 36.97 -48.21 40.82
C ASN A 405 37.82 -48.22 42.10
N LEU A 406 38.44 -47.11 42.47
CA LEU A 406 39.20 -47.01 43.72
C LEU A 406 38.31 -47.15 44.96
N GLU A 407 37.07 -46.65 44.90
CA GLU A 407 36.11 -46.64 46.02
C GLU A 407 35.22 -47.92 46.11
N ALA A 408 35.35 -48.86 45.17
CA ALA A 408 34.57 -50.09 45.14
C ALA A 408 34.90 -51.01 46.34
N LYS A 409 33.91 -51.27 47.20
CA LYS A 409 34.08 -52.03 48.46
C LYS A 409 34.51 -53.48 48.27
N ASP A 410 34.15 -54.10 47.15
CA ASP A 410 34.46 -55.52 46.84
C ASP A 410 35.73 -55.69 45.98
N ARG A 411 36.56 -54.65 45.89
CA ARG A 411 37.73 -54.65 45.04
C ARG A 411 38.86 -55.52 45.59
N VAL A 412 39.27 -56.53 44.81
CA VAL A 412 40.45 -57.35 45.09
C VAL A 412 41.69 -56.71 44.45
N ILE A 413 42.69 -56.35 45.25
CA ILE A 413 43.94 -55.76 44.77
C ILE A 413 44.89 -56.88 44.33
N THR A 414 44.97 -57.10 43.02
CA THR A 414 45.93 -58.01 42.36
C THR A 414 46.95 -57.22 41.53
N ASP A 415 48.06 -57.87 41.13
CA ASP A 415 49.05 -57.23 40.25
C ASP A 415 48.46 -56.75 38.91
N GLU A 416 47.43 -57.44 38.40
CA GLU A 416 46.74 -57.02 37.18
C GLU A 416 45.92 -55.73 37.41
N THR A 417 45.21 -55.63 38.55
CA THR A 417 44.48 -54.39 38.88
C THR A 417 45.40 -53.19 39.09
N ARG A 418 46.61 -53.39 39.65
CA ARG A 418 47.61 -52.31 39.77
C ARG A 418 48.12 -51.85 38.41
N LYS A 419 48.35 -52.76 37.47
CA LYS A 419 48.74 -52.42 36.10
C LYS A 419 47.63 -51.66 35.37
N GLN A 420 46.36 -52.04 35.59
CA GLN A 420 45.21 -51.34 35.00
C GLN A 420 45.07 -49.91 35.54
N ASP A 421 45.22 -49.71 36.85
CA ASP A 421 45.22 -48.37 37.46
C ASP A 421 46.36 -47.51 36.93
N ALA A 422 47.58 -48.07 36.84
CA ALA A 422 48.73 -47.35 36.32
C ALA A 422 48.52 -46.90 34.86
N ARG A 423 47.86 -47.73 34.02
CA ARG A 423 47.50 -47.36 32.65
C ARG A 423 46.46 -46.23 32.60
N ARG A 424 45.40 -46.31 33.40
CA ARG A 424 44.36 -45.27 33.44
C ARG A 424 44.91 -43.94 33.96
N GLU A 425 45.78 -43.99 34.96
CA GLU A 425 46.44 -42.79 35.48
C GLU A 425 47.41 -42.21 34.45
N GLN A 426 48.09 -43.04 33.66
CA GLN A 426 48.89 -42.58 32.53
C GLN A 426 48.02 -41.91 31.45
N GLU A 427 46.92 -42.56 31.04
CA GLU A 427 45.98 -41.99 30.06
C GLU A 427 45.39 -40.66 30.54
N ARG A 428 45.09 -40.53 31.85
CA ARG A 428 44.63 -39.28 32.46
C ARG A 428 45.68 -38.19 32.33
N ARG A 429 46.96 -38.49 32.62
CA ARG A 429 48.07 -37.53 32.45
C ARG A 429 48.24 -37.13 30.99
N ASP A 430 48.26 -38.09 30.07
CA ASP A 430 48.44 -37.83 28.64
C ASP A 430 47.29 -36.96 28.08
N LEU A 431 46.05 -37.24 28.46
CA LEU A 431 44.88 -36.44 28.09
C LEU A 431 44.93 -35.04 28.72
N SER A 432 45.38 -34.90 29.96
CA SER A 432 45.53 -33.61 30.64
C SER A 432 46.60 -32.74 29.97
N GLU A 433 47.76 -33.32 29.64
CA GLU A 433 48.81 -32.64 28.88
C GLU A 433 48.34 -32.25 27.47
N TYR A 434 47.54 -33.10 26.82
CA TYR A 434 46.94 -32.78 25.53
C TYR A 434 45.92 -31.64 25.64
N ALA A 435 45.07 -31.63 26.67
CA ALA A 435 44.15 -30.53 26.94
C ALA A 435 44.90 -29.21 27.11
N GLN A 436 45.95 -29.18 27.94
CA GLN A 436 46.79 -27.98 28.12
C GLN A 436 47.45 -27.49 26.83
N ARG A 437 47.83 -28.40 25.91
CA ARG A 437 48.33 -28.01 24.58
C ARG A 437 47.23 -27.37 23.73
N LEU A 438 46.03 -27.95 23.73
CA LEU A 438 44.88 -27.40 23.01
C LEU A 438 44.45 -26.04 23.57
N GLU A 439 44.48 -25.83 24.89
CA GLU A 439 44.20 -24.53 25.52
C GLU A 439 45.16 -23.44 25.02
N ARG A 440 46.47 -23.72 24.97
CA ARG A 440 47.45 -22.78 24.42
C ARG A 440 47.19 -22.46 22.95
N GLN A 441 46.85 -23.47 22.15
CA GLN A 441 46.49 -23.27 20.75
C GLN A 441 45.20 -22.45 20.58
N LEU A 442 44.21 -22.65 21.47
CA LEU A 442 42.97 -21.89 21.49
C LEU A 442 43.24 -20.41 21.78
N ASP A 443 44.07 -20.13 22.77
CA ASP A 443 44.47 -18.75 23.11
C ASP A 443 45.28 -18.10 21.97
N ASP A 444 46.16 -18.84 21.29
CA ASP A 444 46.85 -18.37 20.09
C ASP A 444 45.87 -18.03 18.96
N ALA A 445 44.90 -18.90 18.68
CA ALA A 445 43.89 -18.69 17.66
C ALA A 445 43.01 -17.46 17.98
N ARG A 446 42.60 -17.28 19.24
CA ARG A 446 41.89 -16.08 19.71
C ARG A 446 42.70 -14.81 19.50
N ARG A 447 43.99 -14.82 19.83
CA ARG A 447 44.90 -13.70 19.57
C ARG A 447 45.04 -13.37 18.08
N TRP A 448 44.95 -14.35 17.19
CA TRP A 448 44.90 -14.10 15.75
C TRP A 448 43.61 -13.42 15.31
N VAL A 449 42.45 -13.84 15.84
CA VAL A 449 41.17 -13.16 15.58
C VAL A 449 41.25 -11.68 15.95
N GLU A 450 41.71 -11.37 17.17
CA GLU A 450 41.84 -9.99 17.65
C GLU A 450 42.82 -9.16 16.80
N ARG A 451 43.96 -9.74 16.40
CA ARG A 451 44.93 -9.07 15.54
C ARG A 451 44.36 -8.73 14.17
N HIS A 452 43.63 -9.66 13.56
CA HIS A 452 42.99 -9.40 12.27
C HIS A 452 41.87 -8.36 12.39
N ASP A 453 41.09 -8.37 13.48
CA ASP A 453 40.11 -7.32 13.77
C ASP A 453 40.76 -5.93 13.87
N GLN A 454 41.87 -5.81 14.60
CA GLN A 454 42.61 -4.55 14.70
C GLN A 454 43.19 -4.11 13.36
N GLN A 455 43.70 -5.04 12.54
CA GLN A 455 44.22 -4.76 11.21
C GLN A 455 43.10 -4.25 10.28
N MET A 456 41.93 -4.90 10.29
CA MET A 456 40.76 -4.46 9.52
C MET A 456 40.31 -3.05 9.93
N GLN A 457 40.31 -2.74 11.22
CA GLN A 457 40.00 -1.38 11.70
C GLN A 457 41.03 -0.33 11.26
N ARG A 458 42.32 -0.69 11.21
CA ARG A 458 43.37 0.21 10.70
C ARG A 458 43.17 0.50 9.22
N LEU A 459 43.02 -0.54 8.40
CA LEU A 459 42.76 -0.43 6.96
C LEU A 459 41.54 0.45 6.65
N ARG A 460 40.50 0.43 7.51
CA ARG A 460 39.33 1.30 7.35
C ARG A 460 39.59 2.76 7.75
N ARG A 461 40.48 3.03 8.71
CA ARG A 461 40.82 4.40 9.13
C ARG A 461 41.78 5.08 8.17
N ASP A 462 42.71 4.32 7.60
CA ASP A 462 43.80 4.84 6.77
C ASP A 462 43.32 5.36 5.39
N ILE A 463 42.03 5.22 5.05
CA ILE A 463 41.46 5.77 3.81
C ILE A 463 41.26 7.30 3.84
N TYR A 464 41.28 7.90 5.03
CA TYR A 464 41.14 9.34 5.26
C TYR A 464 42.51 9.98 5.50
#